data_AF-A0A2U3L642-F1
#
_entry.id   AF-A0A2U3L642-F1
#
_cell.length_a   1.000
_cell.length_b   1.000
_cell.length_c   1.000
_cell.angle_alpha   90.00
_cell.angle_beta   90.00
_cell.angle_gamma   90.00
#
_symmetry.space_group_name_H-M   'P 1'
#
loop_
_entity.id
_entity.type
_entity.pdbx_description
1 polymer ?
#
loop_
_entity_poly.entity_id
_entity_poly.type
_entity_poly.pdbx_seq_one_letter_code
_entity_poly.pdbx_strand_id
1 'polypeptide(L)' 'MYYTVKSGDTLYKIATKYGTTVSNLMSLNSQITNANQISIGEKIKVSSGSKKSKSWKKKSSTSTPSTHEHHHGW' A
#
# COMPACT_ATOMS: atom_id res chain seq x y z
N MET A 1 -0.30 -7.17 -16.81
CA MET A 1 0.39 -7.93 -15.73
C MET A 1 -0.69 -8.51 -14.82
N TYR A 2 -0.53 -9.73 -14.30
CA TYR A 2 -1.48 -10.32 -13.35
C TYR A 2 -0.77 -10.62 -12.02
N TYR A 3 -1.44 -10.34 -10.91
CA TYR A 3 -0.98 -10.66 -9.56
C TYR A 3 -1.92 -11.69 -8.94
N THR A 4 -1.36 -12.73 -8.34
CA THR A 4 -2.14 -13.73 -7.59
C THR A 4 -2.15 -13.33 -6.12
N VAL A 5 -3.35 -13.10 -5.58
CA VAL A 5 -3.56 -12.67 -4.19
C VAL A 5 -3.08 -13.75 -3.22
N LYS A 6 -2.37 -13.33 -2.17
CA LYS A 6 -1.94 -14.21 -1.08
C LYS A 6 -2.65 -13.84 0.22
N SER A 7 -2.62 -14.74 1.20
CA SER A 7 -3.19 -14.50 2.53
C SER A 7 -2.64 -13.20 3.14
N GLY A 8 -3.54 -12.30 3.53
CA GLY A 8 -3.20 -11.01 4.13
C GLY A 8 -2.90 -9.87 3.14
N ASP A 9 -3.01 -10.12 1.82
CA ASP A 9 -3.02 -9.06 0.82
C ASP A 9 -4.37 -8.35 0.77
N THR A 10 -4.32 -7.07 0.42
CA THR A 10 -5.50 -6.23 0.15
C THR A 10 -5.28 -5.47 -1.15
N LEU A 11 -6.34 -5.04 -1.83
CA LEU A 11 -6.21 -4.24 -3.04
C LEU A 11 -5.36 -2.99 -2.80
N TYR A 12 -5.43 -2.41 -1.59
CA TYR A 12 -4.64 -1.26 -1.19
C TYR A 12 -3.13 -1.56 -1.17
N LYS A 13 -2.71 -2.68 -0.56
CA LYS A 13 -1.30 -3.10 -0.53
C LYS A 13 -0.79 -3.38 -1.94
N ILE A 14 -1.60 -4.07 -2.76
CA ILE A 14 -1.28 -4.38 -4.15
C ILE A 14 -1.15 -3.09 -4.96
N ALA A 15 -2.13 -2.18 -4.88
CA ALA A 15 -2.10 -0.89 -5.57
C ALA A 15 -0.84 -0.10 -5.23
N THR A 16 -0.51 -0.01 -3.94
CA THR A 16 0.70 0.68 -3.46
C THR A 16 1.98 0.04 -3.99
N LYS A 17 2.07 -1.29 -3.94
CA LYS A 17 3.21 -2.08 -4.45
C LYS A 17 3.45 -1.85 -5.94
N TYR A 18 2.38 -1.84 -6.73
CA TYR A 18 2.45 -1.62 -8.19
C TYR A 18 2.40 -0.14 -8.58
N GLY A 19 2.26 0.76 -7.61
CA GLY A 19 2.23 2.20 -7.85
C GLY A 19 0.99 2.71 -8.57
N THR A 20 -0.13 2.02 -8.43
CA THR A 20 -1.43 2.40 -8.98
C THR A 20 -2.42 2.72 -7.85
N THR A 21 -3.68 2.97 -8.16
CA THR A 21 -4.74 3.24 -7.17
C THR A 21 -5.73 2.08 -7.09
N VAL A 22 -6.40 1.94 -5.94
CA VAL A 22 -7.44 0.92 -5.74
C VAL A 22 -8.55 1.08 -6.77
N SER A 23 -9.01 2.32 -7.03
CA SER A 23 -10.01 2.61 -8.05
C SER A 23 -9.55 2.14 -9.44
N ASN A 24 -8.30 2.41 -9.83
CA ASN A 24 -7.78 1.93 -11.11
C ASN A 24 -7.69 0.41 -11.18
N LEU A 25 -7.32 -0.27 -10.08
CA LEU A 25 -7.38 -1.73 -10.00
C LEU A 25 -8.81 -2.24 -10.14
N MET A 26 -9.80 -1.64 -9.47
CA MET A 26 -11.21 -2.05 -9.58
C MET A 26 -11.75 -1.82 -10.98
N SER A 27 -11.42 -0.70 -11.63
CA SER A 27 -11.80 -0.43 -13.03
C SER A 27 -11.21 -1.46 -14.00
N LEU A 28 -10.00 -1.97 -13.71
CA LEU A 28 -9.37 -3.03 -14.51
C LEU A 28 -9.90 -4.44 -14.19
N ASN A 29 -10.62 -4.59 -13.08
CA ASN A 29 -11.05 -5.86 -12.52
C ASN A 29 -12.52 -5.77 -12.10
N SER A 30 -13.41 -5.74 -13.09
CA SER A 30 -14.85 -5.56 -12.89
C SER A 30 -15.50 -6.64 -12.01
N GLN A 31 -14.84 -7.81 -11.85
CA GLN A 31 -15.29 -8.85 -10.92
C GLN A 31 -15.12 -8.49 -9.44
N ILE A 32 -14.32 -7.46 -9.12
CA ILE A 32 -14.03 -7.06 -7.74
C ILE A 32 -14.99 -5.96 -7.33
N THR A 33 -16.01 -6.35 -6.57
CA THR A 33 -16.97 -5.40 -5.97
C THR A 33 -16.44 -4.79 -4.68
N ASN A 34 -15.62 -5.52 -3.94
CA ASN A 34 -15.06 -5.07 -2.66
C ASN A 34 -13.55 -5.22 -2.60
N ALA A 35 -12.85 -4.10 -2.42
CA ALA A 35 -11.38 -4.06 -2.34
C ALA A 35 -10.81 -4.82 -1.12
N ASN A 36 -11.65 -5.03 -0.09
CA ASN A 36 -11.30 -5.78 1.12
C ASN A 36 -11.77 -7.24 1.07
N GLN A 37 -12.55 -7.64 0.06
CA GLN A 37 -13.04 -9.01 -0.13
C GLN A 37 -12.42 -9.62 -1.38
N ILE A 38 -11.09 -9.70 -1.40
CA ILE A 38 -10.37 -10.47 -2.42
C ILE A 38 -10.02 -11.85 -1.87
N SER A 39 -10.24 -12.87 -2.68
CA SER A 39 -9.95 -14.26 -2.30
C SER A 39 -8.49 -14.62 -2.57
N ILE A 40 -7.93 -15.45 -1.70
CA ILE A 40 -6.57 -15.99 -1.88
C ILE A 40 -6.56 -16.86 -3.14
N GLY A 41 -5.53 -16.69 -3.98
CA GLY A 41 -5.45 -17.36 -5.28
C GLY A 41 -6.14 -16.61 -6.42
N GLU A 42 -6.84 -15.50 -6.14
CA GLU A 42 -7.48 -14.70 -7.18
C GLU A 42 -6.46 -13.97 -8.05
N LYS A 43 -6.68 -13.96 -9.37
CA LYS A 43 -5.83 -13.28 -10.34
C LYS A 43 -6.34 -11.87 -10.60
N ILE A 44 -5.63 -10.90 -10.07
CA ILE A 44 -5.93 -9.47 -10.20
C ILE A 44 -5.11 -8.91 -11.37
N LYS A 45 -5.76 -8.28 -12.33
CA LYS A 45 -5.10 -7.52 -13.39
C LYS A 45 -4.50 -6.25 -12.80
N VAL A 46 -3.18 -6.17 -12.79
CA VAL A 46 -2.47 -4.98 -12.31
C VAL A 46 -1.88 -4.23 -13.50
N SER A 47 -2.10 -2.92 -13.55
CA SER A 47 -1.41 -2.03 -14.45
C SER A 47 -0.46 -1.17 -13.64
N SER A 48 0.83 -1.26 -13.93
CA SER A 48 1.80 -0.27 -13.48
C SER A 48 1.50 1.02 -14.22
N GLY A 49 0.52 1.78 -13.72
CA GLY A 49 0.36 3.16 -14.12
C GLY A 49 1.66 3.84 -13.75
N SER A 50 2.48 4.14 -14.76
CA SER A 50 3.73 4.88 -14.60
C SER A 50 3.42 6.04 -13.68
N LYS A 51 3.90 5.95 -12.42
CA LYS A 51 3.75 7.01 -11.44
C LYS A 51 4.25 8.24 -12.16
N LYS A 52 3.36 9.15 -12.57
CA LYS A 52 3.75 10.51 -12.95
C LYS A 52 4.61 10.96 -11.79
N SER A 53 5.90 11.12 -12.06
CA SER A 53 6.89 11.53 -11.08
C SER A 53 6.41 12.87 -10.55
N LYS A 54 5.84 12.84 -9.36
CA LYS A 54 5.67 14.00 -8.51
C LYS A 54 6.43 13.66 -7.25
N SER A 55 7.72 13.92 -7.39
CA SER A 55 8.61 14.38 -6.34
C SER A 55 7.86 14.95 -5.12
N TRP A 56 8.36 14.60 -3.95
CA TRP A 56 8.20 15.30 -2.68
C TRP A 56 6.80 15.30 -2.03
N LYS A 57 6.55 14.35 -1.12
CA LYS A 57 6.05 14.65 0.23
C LYS A 57 6.04 13.41 1.14
N LYS A 58 6.88 13.50 2.17
CA LYS A 58 6.65 13.12 3.58
C LYS A 58 6.17 11.69 3.88
N LYS A 59 7.12 10.87 4.32
CA LYS A 59 7.04 10.16 5.61
C LYS A 59 8.46 9.83 6.08
N SER A 60 9.18 10.88 6.47
CA SER A 60 10.18 10.77 7.53
C SER A 60 9.45 10.21 8.74
N SER A 61 9.70 8.94 9.04
CA SER A 61 9.46 8.36 10.35
C SER A 61 10.21 9.20 11.37
N THR A 62 9.49 10.08 12.06
CA THR A 62 9.92 10.63 13.33
C THR A 62 9.85 9.48 14.34
N SER A 63 10.87 8.63 14.33
CA SER A 63 11.23 7.86 15.51
C SER A 63 11.97 8.83 16.40
N THR A 64 11.27 9.56 17.26
CA THR A 64 11.90 10.25 18.38
C THR A 64 12.68 9.19 19.17
N PRO A 65 14.02 9.24 19.30
CA PRO A 65 14.62 8.63 20.46
C PRO A 65 14.11 9.45 21.64
N SER A 66 13.18 8.88 22.41
CA SER A 66 12.88 9.37 23.74
C SER A 66 14.14 9.09 24.56
N THR A 67 15.08 10.03 24.52
CA THR A 67 16.13 10.14 25.53
C THR A 67 15.41 10.44 26.83
N HIS A 68 15.10 9.40 27.59
CA HIS A 68 14.70 9.53 28.98
C HIS A 68 15.95 9.91 29.77
N GLU A 69 16.27 11.20 29.76
CA GLU A 69 17.31 11.80 30.58
C GLU A 69 16.61 12.75 31.56
N HIS A 70 16.38 12.27 32.78
CA HIS A 70 15.98 13.09 33.92
C HIS A 70 17.13 13.01 34.92
N HIS A 71 18.18 13.80 34.66
CA HIS A 71 19.22 14.09 35.63
C HIS A 71 18.66 15.06 36.66
N HIS A 72 18.45 14.64 37.91
CA HIS A 72 18.72 15.48 39.07
C HIS A 72 19.10 14.58 40.25
N GLY A 73 20.41 14.49 40.50
CA GLY A 73 20.92 14.09 41.79
C GLY A 73 20.88 15.29 42.73
N TRP A 74 20.19 15.12 43.86
CA TRP A 74 20.59 15.38 45.25
C TRP A 74 19.37 15.12 46.14
#